data_AF-A0A4R4MDF8-F1
#
_entry.id   AF-A0A4R4MDF8-F1
#
_cell.length_a   1.000
_cell.length_b   1.000
_cell.length_c   1.000
_cell.angle_alpha   90.00
_cell.angle_beta   90.00
_cell.angle_gamma   90.00
#
_symmetry.space_group_name_H-M   'P 1'
#
loop_
_entity.id
_entity.type
_entity.pdbx_description
1 polymer ?
#
loop_
_entity_poly.entity_id
_entity_poly.type
_entity_poly.pdbx_seq_one_letter_code
_entity_poly.pdbx_strand_id
1 'polypeptide(L)'
;MKGRILLFGAVLAVATACGASQDDQIVMKDPSNGKERTFKEVRDMFADGSVTTGGESCATFVSFGAKDQGIEFPAGQAEFVKACEEGLKAKSN
;
A
#
# COMPACT_ATOMS: atom_id res chain seq x y z
N MET A 1 50.66 5.25 23.80
CA MET A 1 49.57 5.40 22.82
C MET A 1 48.32 4.74 23.40
N LYS A 2 47.29 5.51 23.76
CA LYS A 2 46.01 4.98 24.26
C LYS A 2 44.89 5.62 23.45
N GLY A 3 44.60 5.01 22.30
CA GLY A 3 43.47 5.37 21.47
C GLY A 3 42.17 4.90 22.13
N ARG A 4 41.33 5.86 22.51
CA ARG A 4 39.96 5.60 22.94
C ARG A 4 39.10 5.47 21.68
N ILE A 5 38.71 4.25 21.36
CA ILE A 5 37.75 3.97 20.28
C ILE A 5 36.37 4.41 20.77
N LEU A 6 35.81 5.39 20.06
CA LEU A 6 34.42 5.83 20.15
C LEU A 6 33.53 4.70 19.63
N LEU A 7 32.80 4.04 20.51
CA LEU A 7 31.69 3.17 20.11
C LEU A 7 30.48 4.07 19.80
N PHE A 8 30.35 4.45 18.53
CA PHE A 8 29.07 4.80 17.93
C PHE A 8 28.19 3.55 17.98
N GLY A 9 27.47 3.38 19.09
CA GLY A 9 26.39 2.42 19.21
C GLY A 9 25.25 2.88 18.32
N ALA A 10 25.27 2.47 17.06
CA ALA A 10 24.12 2.52 16.18
C ALA A 10 22.98 1.75 16.84
N VAL A 11 22.00 2.46 17.37
CA VAL A 11 20.70 1.90 17.68
C VAL A 11 20.08 1.53 16.34
N LEU A 12 20.33 0.30 15.88
CA LEU A 12 19.47 -0.35 14.89
C LEU A 12 18.11 -0.50 15.59
N ALA A 13 17.25 0.50 15.41
CA ALA A 13 15.83 0.32 15.57
C ALA A 13 15.40 -0.66 14.47
N VAL A 14 15.49 -1.96 14.77
CA VAL A 14 14.74 -2.99 14.04
C VAL A 14 13.28 -2.68 14.33
N ALA A 15 12.72 -1.81 13.49
CA ALA A 15 11.30 -1.57 13.45
C ALA A 15 10.64 -2.94 13.25
N THR A 16 9.84 -3.28 14.23
CA THR A 16 9.16 -4.54 14.40
C THR A 16 8.14 -4.67 13.27
N ALA A 17 8.55 -5.19 12.10
CA ALA A 17 7.62 -5.79 11.16
C ALA A 17 7.19 -7.15 11.74
N CYS A 18 6.48 -7.09 12.87
CA CYS A 18 5.83 -8.22 13.48
C CYS A 18 4.63 -8.58 12.60
N GLY A 19 4.82 -9.53 11.68
CA GLY A 19 3.81 -10.51 11.28
C GLY A 19 2.46 -10.02 10.74
N ALA A 20 2.30 -8.77 10.31
CA ALA A 20 1.12 -8.41 9.53
C ALA A 20 1.24 -9.08 8.15
N SER A 21 0.30 -9.96 7.82
CA SER A 21 0.26 -10.56 6.49
C SER A 21 0.11 -9.45 5.45
N GLN A 22 0.60 -9.64 4.22
CA GLN A 22 0.47 -8.62 3.15
C GLN A 22 -0.99 -8.16 3.00
N ASP A 23 -1.95 -9.08 3.20
CA ASP A 23 -3.40 -8.83 3.16
C ASP A 23 -3.88 -7.78 4.19
N ASP A 24 -3.21 -7.64 5.33
CA ASP A 24 -3.57 -6.70 6.41
C ASP A 24 -2.88 -5.34 6.28
N GLN A 25 -1.96 -5.17 5.33
CA GLN A 25 -1.23 -3.93 5.15
C GLN A 25 -2.13 -2.82 4.59
N ILE A 26 -2.13 -1.63 5.22
CA ILE A 26 -2.86 -0.46 4.69
C ILE A 26 -2.18 0.06 3.43
N VAL A 27 -2.84 -0.11 2.29
CA VAL A 27 -2.33 0.32 0.97
C VAL A 27 -3.01 1.58 0.46
N MET A 28 -4.15 1.98 1.02
CA MET A 28 -4.88 3.18 0.62
C MET A 28 -5.46 3.90 1.82
N LYS A 29 -5.39 5.23 1.81
CA LYS A 29 -6.05 6.10 2.77
C LYS A 29 -6.71 7.27 2.07
N ASP A 30 -7.99 7.48 2.34
CA ASP A 30 -8.75 8.62 1.86
C ASP A 30 -8.79 9.69 2.97
N PRO A 31 -8.07 10.82 2.81
CA PRO A 31 -8.05 11.85 3.83
C PRO A 31 -9.38 12.62 3.95
N SER A 32 -10.24 12.54 2.93
CA SER A 32 -11.52 13.27 2.92
C SER A 32 -12.54 12.67 3.90
N ASN A 33 -12.45 11.36 4.18
CA ASN A 33 -13.33 10.65 5.09
C ASN A 33 -12.60 9.80 6.15
N GLY A 34 -11.26 9.80 6.13
CA GLY A 34 -10.41 9.06 7.05
C GLY A 34 -10.46 7.54 6.87
N LYS A 35 -11.04 7.03 5.77
CA LYS A 35 -11.11 5.58 5.52
C LYS A 35 -9.75 5.06 5.08
N GLU A 36 -9.34 4.00 5.74
CA GLU A 36 -8.15 3.23 5.39
C GLU A 36 -8.58 1.89 4.80
N ARG A 37 -7.86 1.41 3.80
CA ARG A 37 -8.09 0.10 3.18
C ARG A 37 -6.83 -0.73 3.18
N THR A 38 -6.98 -2.00 3.54
CA THR A 38 -5.92 -2.98 3.44
C THR A 38 -5.73 -3.48 2.01
N PHE A 39 -4.61 -4.16 1.77
CA PHE A 39 -4.33 -4.85 0.50
C PHE A 39 -5.49 -5.79 0.11
N LYS A 40 -5.96 -6.61 1.07
CA LYS A 40 -7.07 -7.52 0.84
C LYS A 40 -8.35 -6.79 0.47
N GLU A 41 -8.70 -5.72 1.19
CA GLU A 41 -9.92 -4.97 0.89
C GLU A 41 -9.87 -4.38 -0.52
N VAL A 42 -8.73 -3.80 -0.92
CA VAL A 42 -8.56 -3.27 -2.28
C VAL A 42 -8.66 -4.39 -3.31
N ARG A 43 -7.97 -5.51 -3.12
CA ARG A 43 -8.06 -6.68 -4.00
C ARG A 43 -9.50 -7.15 -4.15
N ASP A 44 -10.22 -7.32 -3.05
CA ASP A 44 -11.58 -7.85 -3.02
C ASP A 44 -12.56 -6.86 -3.71
N MET A 45 -12.38 -5.54 -3.53
CA MET A 45 -13.18 -4.51 -4.21
C MET A 45 -13.01 -4.48 -5.73
N PHE A 46 -11.83 -4.84 -6.25
CA PHE A 46 -11.63 -4.99 -7.70
C PHE A 46 -12.09 -6.36 -8.21
N ALA A 47 -12.02 -7.40 -7.37
CA ALA A 47 -12.48 -8.75 -7.68
C ALA A 47 -14.02 -8.83 -7.79
N ASP A 48 -14.74 -8.22 -6.85
CA ASP A 48 -16.21 -8.20 -6.84
C ASP A 48 -16.82 -7.16 -7.78
N GLY A 49 -16.00 -6.23 -8.29
CA GLY A 49 -16.40 -5.17 -9.20
C GLY A 49 -17.05 -3.96 -8.53
N SER A 50 -16.98 -3.84 -7.20
CA SER A 50 -17.35 -2.64 -6.42
C SER A 50 -16.56 -1.41 -6.87
N VAL A 51 -15.32 -1.62 -7.35
CA VAL A 51 -14.50 -0.61 -8.02
C VAL A 51 -14.07 -1.13 -9.38
N THR A 52 -14.06 -0.23 -10.37
CA THR A 52 -13.53 -0.53 -11.70
C THR A 52 -12.54 0.56 -12.10
N THR A 53 -11.52 0.20 -12.86
CA THR A 53 -10.58 1.17 -13.41
C THR A 53 -11.14 1.93 -14.62
N GLY A 54 -12.41 1.71 -15.00
CA GLY A 54 -13.01 2.32 -16.19
C GLY A 54 -12.35 1.91 -17.51
N GLY A 55 -11.62 0.78 -17.53
CA GLY A 55 -10.83 0.34 -18.69
C GLY A 55 -9.39 0.86 -18.70
N GLU A 56 -9.00 1.67 -17.72
CA GLU A 56 -7.62 2.11 -17.55
C GLU A 56 -6.76 1.09 -16.80
N SER A 57 -5.44 1.28 -16.85
CA SER A 57 -4.50 0.49 -16.05
C SER A 57 -4.59 0.86 -14.56
N CYS A 58 -4.32 -0.08 -13.65
CA CYS A 58 -4.23 0.20 -12.20
C CYS A 58 -3.22 1.32 -11.87
N ALA A 59 -2.14 1.44 -12.65
CA ALA A 59 -1.14 2.50 -12.50
C ALA A 59 -1.66 3.90 -12.92
N THR A 60 -2.51 3.95 -13.93
CA THR A 60 -3.19 5.21 -14.31
C THR A 60 -4.24 5.57 -13.27
N PHE A 61 -5.04 4.58 -12.84
CA PHE A 61 -6.08 4.76 -11.84
C PHE A 61 -5.53 5.30 -10.51
N VAL A 62 -4.42 4.73 -10.01
CA VAL A 62 -3.80 5.19 -8.76
C VAL A 62 -3.27 6.63 -8.89
N SER A 63 -2.75 7.00 -10.06
CA SER A 63 -2.24 8.34 -10.33
C SER A 63 -3.36 9.39 -10.33
N PHE A 64 -4.52 9.02 -10.86
CA PHE A 64 -5.74 9.85 -10.83
C PHE A 64 -6.26 9.97 -9.39
N GLY A 65 -6.40 8.84 -8.67
CA GLY A 65 -6.82 8.87 -7.26
C GLY A 65 -5.91 9.72 -6.36
N ALA A 66 -4.59 9.66 -6.57
CA ALA A 66 -3.63 10.47 -5.84
C ALA A 66 -3.81 11.98 -6.09
N LYS A 67 -3.98 12.38 -7.36
CA LYS A 67 -4.03 13.79 -7.76
C LYS A 67 -5.39 14.43 -7.58
N ASP A 68 -6.46 13.74 -7.97
CA ASP A 68 -7.80 14.29 -8.02
C ASP A 68 -8.58 14.10 -6.71
N GLN A 69 -8.29 13.03 -5.97
CA GLN A 69 -8.99 12.71 -4.71
C GLN A 69 -8.10 12.87 -3.46
N GLY A 70 -6.82 13.19 -3.66
CA GLY A 70 -5.86 13.31 -2.55
C GLY A 70 -5.60 11.99 -1.82
N ILE A 71 -5.83 10.85 -2.48
CA ILE A 71 -5.63 9.53 -1.87
C ILE A 71 -4.16 9.32 -1.53
N GLU A 72 -3.89 8.87 -0.31
CA GLU A 72 -2.57 8.53 0.19
C GLU A 72 -2.33 7.01 0.09
N PHE A 73 -1.07 6.62 -0.12
CA PHE A 73 -0.66 5.21 -0.27
C PHE A 73 0.43 4.87 0.75
N PRO A 74 0.07 4.54 2.01
CA PRO A 74 1.04 4.37 3.10
C PRO A 74 2.06 3.26 2.86
N ALA A 75 1.65 2.16 2.22
CA ALA A 75 2.53 1.07 1.80
C ALA A 75 3.26 1.33 0.47
N GLY A 76 3.00 2.49 -0.17
CA GLY A 76 3.48 2.83 -1.50
C GLY A 76 2.49 2.50 -2.62
N GLN A 77 2.52 3.27 -3.71
CA GLN A 77 1.63 3.09 -4.86
C GLN A 77 1.78 1.71 -5.52
N ALA A 78 2.98 1.13 -5.50
CA ALA A 78 3.23 -0.19 -6.08
C ALA A 78 2.42 -1.30 -5.39
N GLU A 79 2.29 -1.26 -4.05
CA GLU A 79 1.50 -2.24 -3.31
C GLU A 79 0.00 -2.10 -3.60
N PHE A 80 -0.49 -0.87 -3.74
CA PHE A 80 -1.86 -0.63 -4.18
C PHE A 80 -2.11 -1.17 -5.60
N VAL A 81 -1.21 -0.87 -6.54
CA VAL A 81 -1.31 -1.36 -7.93
C VAL A 81 -1.34 -2.89 -7.95
N LYS A 82 -0.50 -3.54 -7.13
CA LYS A 82 -0.49 -4.99 -6.99
C LYS A 82 -1.84 -5.53 -6.51
N ALA A 83 -2.43 -4.95 -5.45
CA ALA A 83 -3.75 -5.34 -4.95
C ALA A 83 -4.84 -5.18 -6.04
N CYS A 84 -4.83 -4.06 -6.77
CA CYS A 84 -5.74 -3.80 -7.87
C CYS A 84 -5.62 -4.86 -8.99
N GLU A 85 -4.40 -5.15 -9.43
CA GLU A 85 -4.17 -6.15 -10.47
C GLU A 85 -4.58 -7.56 -10.06
N GLU A 86 -4.31 -7.95 -8.81
CA GLU A 86 -4.75 -9.25 -8.27
C GLU A 86 -6.28 -9.35 -8.25
N GLY A 87 -6.98 -8.29 -7.86
CA GLY A 87 -8.43 -8.24 -7.87
C GLY A 87 -9.02 -8.38 -9.28
N LEU A 88 -8.50 -7.61 -10.24
CA LEU A 88 -8.94 -7.68 -11.63
C LEU A 88 -8.69 -9.06 -12.27
N LYS A 89 -7.57 -9.72 -11.93
CA LYS A 89 -7.28 -11.09 -12.35
C LYS A 89 -8.26 -12.10 -11.74
N ALA A 90 -8.61 -11.93 -10.46
CA ALA A 90 -9.57 -12.78 -9.76
C ALA A 90 -10.99 -12.64 -10.37
N LYS A 91 -11.41 -11.43 -10.75
CA LYS A 91 -12.69 -11.17 -11.42
C LYS A 91 -12.85 -11.86 -12.77
N SER A 92 -11.74 -12.08 -13.47
CA SER A 92 -11.74 -12.63 -14.83
C SER A 92 -11.79 -14.16 -14.87
N ASN A 93 -11.80 -14.83 -13.71
CA ASN A 93 -12.04 -16.27 -13.56
C ASN A 93 -13.47 -16.54 -13.09
#